data_AF-A0A9X2NQ15-F1
#
_entry.id   AF-A0A9X2NQ15-F1
#
_cell.length_a   1.000
_cell.length_b   1.000
_cell.length_c   1.000
_cell.angle_alpha   90.00
_cell.angle_beta   90.00
_cell.angle_gamma   90.00
#
_symmetry.space_group_name_H-M   'P 1'
#
loop_
_entity.id
_entity.type
_entity.pdbx_description
1 polymer ?
#
loop_
_entity_poly.entity_id
_entity_poly.type
_entity_poly.pdbx_seq_one_letter_code
_entity_poly.pdbx_strand_id
1 'polypeptide(L)'
;MIVAGYVLVGLVSLGIIYVGLNYLFAPAKIAAGFGFTEVPENAQTFLNVKGGRDIGAGLVPLALLVYGDPHALGWAFLAAALWPVFDMLIILRHRGKKAIAFGVHGLTAVVMVVASVLLLLG
;
A
#
# COMPACT_ATOMS: atom_id res chain seq x y z
N MET A 1 3.20 18.39 13.79
CA MET A 1 2.39 17.16 13.60
C MET A 1 2.09 16.93 12.13
N ILE A 2 1.55 17.93 11.42
CA ILE A 2 1.19 17.84 10.00
C ILE A 2 2.37 17.48 9.05
N VAL A 3 3.57 18.04 9.29
CA VAL A 3 4.78 17.73 8.50
C VAL A 3 5.13 16.25 8.57
N ALA A 4 5.03 15.63 9.75
CA ALA A 4 5.28 14.20 9.89
C ALA A 4 4.23 13.37 9.12
N GLY A 5 2.97 13.81 9.11
CA GLY A 5 1.91 13.21 8.29
C GLY A 5 2.26 13.24 6.80
N TYR A 6 2.66 14.39 6.26
CA TYR A 6 3.08 14.52 4.87
C TYR A 6 4.29 13.64 4.53
N VAL A 7 5.30 13.60 5.41
CA VAL A 7 6.49 12.75 5.20
C VAL A 7 6.10 11.27 5.15
N LEU A 8 5.28 10.80 6.09
CA LEU A 8 4.80 9.41 6.11
C LEU A 8 3.99 9.07 4.87
N VAL A 9 3.07 9.95 4.43
CA VAL A 9 2.33 9.77 3.18
C VAL A 9 3.30 9.63 2.01
N GLY A 10 4.25 10.55 1.87
CA GLY A 10 5.22 10.52 0.77
C GLY A 10 6.01 9.22 0.73
N LEU A 11 6.55 8.79 1.87
CA LEU A 11 7.32 7.55 1.97
C LEU A 11 6.50 6.30 1.62
N VAL A 12 5.30 6.16 2.17
CA VAL A 12 4.42 5.02 1.87
C VAL A 12 4.02 5.04 0.40
N SER A 13 3.63 6.20 -0.13
CA SER A 13 3.19 6.34 -1.52
C SER A 13 4.28 5.96 -2.53
N LEU A 14 5.51 6.42 -2.29
CA LEU A 14 6.67 6.04 -3.10
C LEU A 14 7.01 4.55 -2.95
N GLY A 15 6.89 3.99 -1.74
CA GLY A 15 7.07 2.57 -1.50
C GLY A 15 6.05 1.70 -2.25
N ILE A 16 4.78 2.11 -2.27
CA ILE A 16 3.73 1.41 -3.01
C ILE A 16 3.94 1.52 -4.54
N ILE A 17 4.39 2.66 -5.04
CA ILE A 17 4.79 2.80 -6.46
C ILE A 17 5.94 1.84 -6.77
N TYR A 18 6.96 1.76 -5.92
CA TYR A 18 8.06 0.81 -6.09
C TYR A 18 7.56 -0.65 -6.13
N VAL A 19 6.64 -1.04 -5.25
CA VAL A 19 6.00 -2.36 -5.29
C VAL A 19 5.28 -2.58 -6.62
N GLY A 20 4.50 -1.59 -7.08
CA GLY A 20 3.78 -1.67 -8.35
C GLY A 20 4.69 -1.80 -9.57
N LEU A 21 5.81 -1.07 -9.60
CA LEU A 21 6.84 -1.21 -10.64
C LEU A 21 7.45 -2.62 -10.64
N ASN A 22 7.69 -3.22 -9.48
CA ASN A 22 8.17 -4.59 -9.40
C ASN A 22 7.13 -5.60 -9.92
N TYR A 23 5.84 -5.37 -9.68
CA TYR A 23 4.78 -6.20 -10.26
C TYR A 23 4.70 -6.07 -11.79
N LEU A 24 5.07 -4.92 -12.35
CA LEU A 24 5.07 -4.70 -13.79
C LEU A 24 6.30 -5.29 -14.50
N PHE A 25 7.48 -5.14 -13.91
CA PHE A 25 8.76 -5.47 -14.55
C PHE A 25 9.42 -6.75 -14.04
N ALA A 26 9.09 -7.20 -12.82
CA ALA A 26 9.60 -8.43 -12.21
C ALA A 26 8.50 -9.25 -11.48
N PRO A 27 7.33 -9.51 -12.10
CA PRO A 27 6.14 -10.07 -11.45
C PRO A 27 6.40 -11.40 -10.73
N ALA A 28 7.14 -12.32 -11.35
CA ALA A 28 7.44 -13.62 -10.76
C ALA A 28 8.28 -13.51 -9.47
N LYS A 29 9.19 -12.53 -9.41
CA LYS A 29 10.06 -12.30 -8.25
C LYS A 29 9.28 -11.68 -7.08
N ILE A 30 8.46 -10.67 -7.36
CA ILE A 30 7.77 -9.92 -6.31
C ILE A 30 6.56 -10.69 -5.74
N ALA A 31 5.89 -11.52 -6.54
CA ALA A 31 4.67 -12.22 -6.12
C ALA A 31 4.90 -13.17 -4.92
N ALA A 32 6.05 -13.84 -4.86
CA ALA A 32 6.43 -14.71 -3.74
C ALA A 32 6.58 -13.94 -2.41
N GLY A 33 6.80 -12.63 -2.49
CA GLY A 33 6.90 -11.72 -1.35
C GLY A 33 5.56 -11.23 -0.80
N PHE A 34 4.44 -11.43 -1.52
CA PHE A 34 3.14 -10.91 -1.09
C PHE A 34 2.66 -11.54 0.23
N GLY A 35 2.95 -12.83 0.45
CA GLY A 35 2.63 -13.53 1.69
C GLY A 35 1.79 -14.80 1.52
N PHE A 36 1.30 -15.11 0.31
CA PHE A 36 0.64 -16.38 0.05
C PHE A 36 1.62 -17.57 0.07
N THR A 37 1.09 -18.77 0.30
CA THR A 37 1.86 -20.03 0.27
C THR A 37 2.20 -20.45 -1.15
N GLU A 38 1.36 -20.08 -2.12
CA GLU A 38 1.49 -20.42 -3.54
C GLU A 38 1.28 -19.18 -4.39
N VAL A 39 2.04 -19.07 -5.47
CA VAL A 39 1.87 -18.07 -6.52
C VAL A 39 1.34 -18.79 -7.76
N PRO A 40 0.20 -18.38 -8.35
CA PRO A 40 -0.35 -19.08 -9.50
C PRO A 40 0.59 -19.04 -10.70
N GLU A 41 0.70 -20.17 -11.40
CA GLU A 41 1.44 -20.25 -12.67
C GLU A 41 0.79 -19.38 -13.75
N ASN A 42 1.59 -18.87 -14.68
CA ASN A 42 1.14 -18.05 -15.82
C ASN A 42 0.32 -16.80 -15.44
N ALA A 43 0.45 -16.30 -14.21
CA ALA A 43 -0.31 -15.16 -13.70
C ALA A 43 0.25 -13.78 -14.09
N GLN A 44 1.26 -13.71 -14.95
CA GLN A 44 2.01 -12.48 -15.23
C GLN A 44 1.10 -11.31 -15.65
N THR A 45 0.12 -11.55 -16.52
CA THR A 45 -0.81 -10.50 -16.97
C THR A 45 -1.66 -9.95 -15.83
N PHE A 46 -2.13 -10.82 -14.94
CA PHE A 46 -2.90 -10.41 -13.76
C PHE A 46 -2.02 -9.68 -12.73
N LEU A 47 -0.78 -10.13 -12.54
CA LEU A 47 0.20 -9.46 -11.70
C LEU A 47 0.54 -8.06 -12.23
N ASN A 48 0.62 -7.87 -13.55
CA ASN A 48 0.80 -6.55 -14.16
C ASN A 48 -0.41 -5.62 -13.91
N VAL A 49 -1.63 -6.14 -13.95
CA VAL A 49 -2.84 -5.37 -13.58
C VAL A 49 -2.76 -4.91 -12.13
N LYS A 50 -2.34 -5.78 -11.20
CA LYS A 50 -2.05 -5.37 -9.82
C LYS A 50 -0.96 -4.30 -9.78
N GLY A 51 0.13 -4.47 -10.52
CA GLY A 51 1.22 -3.49 -10.57
C GLY A 51 0.76 -2.10 -10.99
N GLY A 52 -0.06 -2.01 -12.03
CA GLY A 52 -0.66 -0.74 -12.46
C GLY A 52 -1.58 -0.12 -11.41
N ARG A 53 -2.38 -0.94 -10.70
CA ARG A 53 -3.22 -0.48 -9.59
C ARG A 53 -2.40 0.04 -8.41
N ASP A 54 -1.32 -0.65 -8.05
CA ASP A 54 -0.43 -0.23 -6.96
C ASP A 54 0.26 1.09 -7.33
N ILE A 55 0.73 1.27 -8.57
CA ILE A 55 1.26 2.57 -9.03
C ILE A 55 0.21 3.67 -8.87
N GLY A 56 -1.03 3.44 -9.33
CA GLY A 56 -2.13 4.38 -9.15
C GLY A 56 -2.42 4.69 -7.68
N ALA A 57 -2.43 3.67 -6.81
CA ALA A 57 -2.68 3.81 -5.38
C ALA A 57 -1.62 4.66 -4.67
N GLY A 58 -0.37 4.68 -5.15
CA GLY A 58 0.65 5.60 -4.66
C GLY A 58 0.62 6.98 -5.33
N LEU A 59 0.19 7.10 -6.59
CA LEU A 59 0.09 8.40 -7.27
C LEU A 59 -1.05 9.27 -6.72
N VAL A 60 -2.20 8.68 -6.38
CA VAL A 60 -3.37 9.41 -5.82
C VAL A 60 -3.00 10.26 -4.59
N PRO A 61 -2.39 9.71 -3.52
CA PRO A 61 -1.99 10.50 -2.37
C PRO A 61 -0.87 11.51 -2.68
N LEU A 62 0.04 11.23 -3.62
CA LEU A 62 1.05 12.21 -4.04
C LEU A 62 0.41 13.41 -4.76
N ALA A 63 -0.62 13.19 -5.57
CA ALA A 63 -1.38 14.28 -6.19
C ALA A 63 -2.07 15.15 -5.14
N LEU A 64 -2.64 14.54 -4.09
CA LEU A 64 -3.23 15.28 -2.96
C LEU A 64 -2.18 15.98 -2.09
N LEU A 65 -0.96 15.46 -2.02
CA LEU A 65 0.16 16.13 -1.37
C LEU A 65 0.52 17.42 -2.11
N VAL A 66 0.53 17.40 -3.45
CA VAL A 66 0.72 18.61 -4.28
C VAL A 66 -0.47 19.57 -4.16
N TYR A 67 -1.69 19.05 -4.02
CA TYR A 67 -2.89 19.87 -3.79
C TYR A 67 -2.81 20.67 -2.48
N GLY A 68 -2.18 20.12 -1.44
CA GLY A 68 -1.79 20.85 -0.24
C GLY A 68 -2.85 21.00 0.84
N ASP A 69 -4.03 20.38 0.68
CA ASP A 69 -5.04 20.30 1.74
C ASP A 69 -4.79 19.05 2.62
N PRO A 70 -4.42 19.24 3.91
CA PRO A 70 -4.12 18.13 4.81
C PRO A 70 -5.34 17.29 5.16
N HIS A 71 -6.54 17.86 5.25
CA HIS A 71 -7.75 17.13 5.60
C HIS A 71 -8.21 16.27 4.43
N ALA A 72 -8.19 16.82 3.21
CA ALA A 72 -8.48 16.06 2.00
C ALA A 72 -7.51 14.88 1.83
N LEU A 73 -6.21 15.13 2.01
CA LEU A 73 -5.20 14.07 1.97
C LEU A 73 -5.41 13.04 3.10
N GLY A 74 -5.65 13.50 4.33
CA GLY A 74 -5.84 12.65 5.50
C GLY A 74 -7.00 11.66 5.32
N TRP A 75 -8.16 12.15 4.85
CA TRP A 75 -9.33 11.31 4.58
C TRP A 75 -9.10 10.33 3.44
N ALA A 76 -8.52 10.79 2.32
CA ALA A 76 -8.23 9.92 1.19
C ALA A 76 -7.23 8.81 1.57
N PHE A 77 -6.19 9.16 2.33
CA PHE A 77 -5.17 8.20 2.77
C PHE A 77 -5.71 7.23 3.83
N LEU A 78 -6.66 7.68 4.66
CA LEU A 78 -7.32 6.82 5.65
C LEU A 78 -8.19 5.78 4.96
N ALA A 79 -8.98 6.20 3.96
CA ALA A 79 -9.74 5.27 3.13
C ALA A 79 -8.79 4.31 2.38
N ALA A 80 -7.65 4.80 1.90
CA ALA A 80 -6.66 3.98 1.23
C ALA A 80 -5.99 2.93 2.13
N ALA A 81 -5.97 3.13 3.45
CA ALA A 81 -5.46 2.13 4.39
C ALA A 81 -6.24 0.80 4.32
N LEU A 82 -7.45 0.79 3.74
CA LEU A 82 -8.19 -0.44 3.49
C LEU A 82 -7.48 -1.40 2.54
N TRP A 83 -6.69 -0.92 1.57
CA TRP A 83 -5.93 -1.80 0.66
C TRP A 83 -5.01 -2.77 1.43
N PRO A 84 -4.04 -2.30 2.24
CA PRO A 84 -3.20 -3.21 3.01
C PRO A 84 -3.96 -3.97 4.11
N VAL A 85 -5.08 -3.45 4.63
CA VAL A 85 -5.96 -4.23 5.52
C VAL A 85 -6.54 -5.44 4.80
N PHE A 86 -7.09 -5.26 3.60
CA PHE A 86 -7.61 -6.37 2.81
C PHE A 86 -6.50 -7.36 2.44
N ASP A 87 -5.32 -6.89 2.04
CA ASP A 87 -4.18 -7.75 1.73
C ASP A 87 -3.81 -8.62 2.94
N MET A 88 -3.67 -8.01 4.12
CA MET A 88 -3.43 -8.73 5.39
C MET A 88 -4.51 -9.78 5.65
N LEU A 89 -5.79 -9.39 5.60
CA LEU A 89 -6.91 -10.27 5.93
C LEU A 89 -7.03 -11.43 4.93
N ILE A 90 -6.79 -11.20 3.64
CA ILE A 90 -6.84 -12.22 2.61
C ILE A 90 -5.70 -13.22 2.81
N ILE A 91 -4.48 -12.76 3.14
CA ILE A 91 -3.35 -13.64 3.46
C ILE A 91 -3.70 -14.53 4.66
N LEU A 92 -4.20 -13.95 5.75
CA LEU A 92 -4.57 -14.70 6.96
C LEU A 92 -5.70 -15.70 6.69
N ARG A 93 -6.74 -15.29 5.95
CA ARG A 93 -7.86 -16.14 5.57
C ARG A 93 -7.42 -17.37 4.78
N HIS A 94 -6.42 -17.22 3.91
CA HIS A 94 -5.90 -18.30 3.07
C HIS A 94 -4.64 -18.95 3.67
N ARG A 95 -4.44 -18.85 4.99
CA ARG A 95 -3.36 -19.52 5.74
C ARG A 95 -1.95 -19.18 5.23
N GLY A 96 -1.77 -17.98 4.68
CA GLY A 96 -0.48 -17.46 4.26
C GLY A 96 0.45 -17.12 5.43
N LYS A 97 1.61 -16.56 5.09
CA LYS A 97 2.69 -16.23 6.02
C LYS A 97 2.25 -15.10 6.96
N LYS A 98 1.92 -15.44 8.22
CA LYS A 98 1.52 -14.47 9.26
C LYS A 98 2.54 -13.35 9.47
N ALA A 99 3.84 -13.66 9.38
CA ALA A 99 4.90 -12.67 9.51
C ALA A 99 4.82 -11.57 8.43
N ILE A 100 4.49 -11.93 7.18
CA ILE A 100 4.30 -10.97 6.09
C ILE A 100 2.95 -10.25 6.24
N ALA A 101 1.89 -10.98 6.62
CA ALA A 101 0.57 -10.38 6.84
C ALA A 101 0.62 -9.24 7.87
N PHE A 102 1.19 -9.49 9.05
CA PHE A 102 1.27 -8.46 10.09
C PHE A 102 2.43 -7.50 9.91
N GLY A 103 3.60 -8.00 9.51
CA GLY A 103 4.84 -7.21 9.45
C GLY A 103 4.94 -6.29 8.24
N VAL A 104 4.37 -6.67 7.09
CA VAL A 104 4.33 -5.81 5.90
C VAL A 104 2.97 -5.12 5.86
N HIS A 105 1.91 -5.87 5.59
CA HIS A 105 0.60 -5.28 5.30
C HIS A 105 -0.04 -4.61 6.53
N GLY A 106 -0.10 -5.31 7.66
CA GLY A 106 -0.63 -4.76 8.91
C GLY A 106 0.13 -3.52 9.38
N LEU A 107 1.46 -3.56 9.33
CA LEU A 107 2.29 -2.40 9.68
C LEU A 107 2.07 -1.23 8.71
N THR A 108 2.02 -1.47 7.40
CA THR A 108 1.69 -0.42 6.41
C THR A 108 0.33 0.20 6.72
N ALA A 109 -0.70 -0.60 6.99
CA ALA A 109 -2.02 -0.10 7.36
C ALA A 109 -1.98 0.79 8.61
N VAL A 110 -1.28 0.36 9.66
CA VAL A 110 -1.12 1.15 10.90
C VAL A 110 -0.40 2.47 10.62
N VAL A 111 0.70 2.44 9.86
CA VAL A 111 1.44 3.66 9.48
C VAL A 111 0.55 4.61 8.68
N MET A 112 -0.28 4.09 7.76
CA MET A 112 -1.23 4.90 7.00
C MET A 112 -2.27 5.56 7.91
N VAL A 113 -2.87 4.80 8.85
CA VAL A 113 -3.82 5.35 9.82
C VAL A 113 -3.18 6.43 10.69
N VAL A 114 -1.96 6.19 11.19
CA VAL A 114 -1.21 7.19 11.98
C VAL A 114 -0.95 8.45 11.16
N ALA A 115 -0.47 8.31 9.92
CA ALA A 115 -0.24 9.45 9.03
C ALA A 115 -1.52 10.25 8.79
N SER A 116 -2.63 9.58 8.52
CA SER A 116 -3.95 10.20 8.36
C SER A 116 -4.40 10.94 9.62
N VAL A 117 -4.28 10.33 10.80
CA VAL A 117 -4.64 10.99 12.07
C VAL A 117 -3.79 12.23 12.31
N LEU A 118 -2.49 12.19 12.01
CA LEU A 118 -1.62 13.36 12.14
C LEU A 118 -1.99 14.51 11.20
N LEU A 119 -2.53 14.20 10.01
CA LEU A 119 -3.02 15.18 9.05
C LEU A 119 -4.40 15.73 9.41
N LEU A 120 -5.28 14.90 9.99
CA LEU A 120 -6.64 15.30 10.37
C LEU A 120 -6.71 16.08 11.70
N LEU A 121 -5.70 15.94 12.56
CA LEU A 121 -5.61 16.65 13.84
C LEU A 121 -4.74 17.93 13.77
N GLY A 122 -4.02 18.14 12.67
CA GLY A 122 -3.07 19.23 12.48
C GLY A 122 -3.60 20.30 11.53
#